data_AF-A0A533YJY0-F1
#
_entry.id   AF-A0A533YJY0-F1
#
_cell.length_a   1.000
_cell.length_b   1.000
_cell.length_c   1.000
_cell.angle_alpha   90.00
_cell.angle_beta   90.00
_cell.angle_gamma   90.00
#
_symmetry.space_group_name_H-M   'P 1'
#
loop_
_entity.id
_entity.type
_entity.pdbx_description
1 polymer ?
#
loop_
_entity_poly.entity_id
_entity_poly.type
_entity_poly.pdbx_seq_one_letter_code
_entity_poly.pdbx_strand_id
1 'polypeptide(L)'
;MLRTRRGLNSKTTSTCTLMVFSVGGQRIAARTEEVGGVWPWTHTMPVPSGTAFVNALLRRGEDVLPVFDLAARLNVQVRGATPLCLIAKRKDGDMAIRIDEEIPTLHVVEQAAIHRTTGTHAEAVDTCLIGTDEVPIYSFRG
;
A
#
# COMPACT_ATOMS: atom_id res chain seq x y z
N MET A 1 1.68 -5.82 -58.30
CA MET A 1 2.85 -5.70 -57.40
C MET A 1 2.41 -5.06 -56.08
N LEU A 2 2.99 -5.56 -54.97
CA LEU A 2 2.63 -5.31 -53.58
C LEU A 2 2.85 -3.85 -53.12
N ARG A 3 2.06 -3.40 -52.14
CA ARG A 3 2.54 -3.11 -50.76
C ARG A 3 1.41 -2.64 -49.84
N THR A 4 0.92 -3.58 -49.03
CA THR A 4 0.18 -3.31 -47.79
C THR A 4 1.14 -2.72 -46.75
N ARG A 5 0.93 -1.47 -46.35
CA ARG A 5 1.55 -0.93 -45.13
C ARG A 5 0.76 -1.47 -43.93
N ARG A 6 1.27 -2.57 -43.36
CA ARG A 6 0.88 -3.04 -42.03
C ARG A 6 1.34 -1.96 -41.04
N GLY A 7 0.41 -1.15 -40.54
CA GLY A 7 0.69 -0.33 -39.37
C GLY A 7 1.06 -1.25 -38.21
N LEU A 8 2.25 -1.07 -37.64
CA LEU A 8 2.57 -1.65 -36.36
C LEU A 8 1.62 -1.02 -35.34
N ASN A 9 0.62 -1.78 -34.87
CA ASN A 9 -0.03 -1.49 -33.61
C ASN A 9 1.02 -1.69 -32.51
N SER A 10 1.72 -0.64 -32.09
CA SER A 10 2.41 -0.67 -30.80
C SER A 10 1.32 -0.71 -29.74
N LYS A 11 1.08 -1.89 -29.15
CA LYS A 11 0.35 -2.00 -27.89
C LYS A 11 1.11 -1.15 -26.87
N THR A 12 0.61 0.04 -26.57
CA THR A 12 1.13 0.84 -25.47
C THR A 12 0.76 0.11 -24.18
N THR A 13 1.73 -0.56 -23.56
CA THR A 13 1.51 -1.20 -22.27
C THR A 13 1.37 -0.11 -21.22
N SER A 14 0.22 -0.05 -20.53
CA SER A 14 0.04 0.86 -19.40
C SER A 14 0.88 0.37 -18.22
N THR A 15 1.58 1.29 -17.58
CA THR A 15 2.37 1.01 -16.37
C THR A 15 1.72 1.67 -15.16
N CYS A 16 1.92 1.10 -13.97
CA CYS A 16 1.59 1.76 -12.71
C CYS A 16 2.78 1.69 -11.75
N THR A 17 2.80 2.59 -10.75
CA THR A 17 3.83 2.59 -9.72
C THR A 17 3.25 2.08 -8.42
N LEU A 18 3.89 1.04 -7.87
CA LEU A 18 3.58 0.44 -6.58
C LEU A 18 4.60 0.91 -5.54
N MET A 19 4.12 1.22 -4.34
CA MET A 19 4.96 1.35 -3.15
C MET A 19 4.94 0.02 -2.41
N VAL A 20 6.12 -0.59 -2.25
CA VAL A 20 6.31 -1.84 -1.50
C VAL A 20 6.89 -1.51 -0.15
N PHE A 21 6.28 -2.03 0.91
CA PHE A 21 6.66 -1.81 2.29
C PHE A 21 6.38 -3.07 3.13
N SER A 22 6.87 -3.10 4.36
CA SER A 22 6.71 -4.23 5.26
C SER A 22 5.85 -3.90 6.48
N VAL A 23 5.02 -4.86 6.88
CA VAL A 23 4.30 -4.83 8.16
C VAL A 23 4.50 -6.18 8.84
N GLY A 24 5.17 -6.19 9.98
CA GLY A 24 5.55 -7.41 10.67
C GLY A 24 6.39 -8.38 9.85
N GLY A 25 7.22 -7.85 8.95
CA GLY A 25 8.06 -8.58 8.01
C GLY A 25 7.34 -9.11 6.77
N GLN A 26 6.03 -8.90 6.65
CA GLN A 26 5.29 -9.24 5.44
C GLN A 26 5.42 -8.11 4.43
N ARG A 27 5.98 -8.42 3.25
CA ARG A 27 6.03 -7.47 2.13
C ARG A 27 4.65 -7.34 1.52
N ILE A 28 4.16 -6.10 1.44
CA ILE A 28 2.89 -5.76 0.82
C ILE A 28 3.09 -4.52 -0.05
N ALA A 29 2.11 -4.27 -0.93
CA ALA A 29 2.15 -3.15 -1.85
C ALA A 29 0.87 -2.31 -1.78
N ALA A 30 1.00 -1.04 -2.10
CA ALA A 30 -0.11 -0.15 -2.39
C ALA A 30 0.17 0.65 -3.66
N ARG A 31 -0.88 1.04 -4.38
CA ARG A 31 -0.71 1.93 -5.54
C ARG A 31 -0.30 3.31 -5.03
N THR A 32 0.72 3.91 -5.64
CA THR A 32 1.28 5.19 -5.15
C THR A 32 0.28 6.35 -5.12
N GLU A 33 -0.74 6.33 -5.98
CA GLU A 33 -1.81 7.34 -5.95
C GLU A 33 -2.68 7.27 -4.69
N GLU A 34 -2.67 6.14 -3.97
CA GLU A 34 -3.34 5.93 -2.69
C GLU A 34 -2.44 6.28 -1.49
N VAL A 35 -1.20 6.74 -1.75
CA VAL A 35 -0.23 7.08 -0.71
C VAL A 35 -0.02 8.60 -0.66
N GLY A 36 -0.09 9.16 0.54
CA GLY A 36 0.18 10.57 0.84
C GLY A 36 1.62 10.85 1.29
N GLY A 37 2.41 9.80 1.53
CA GLY A 37 3.83 9.90 1.90
C GLY A 37 4.19 8.93 3.03
N VAL A 38 5.48 8.92 3.36
CA VAL A 38 6.06 8.12 4.45
C VAL A 38 6.80 9.04 5.40
N TRP A 39 6.56 8.88 6.70
CA TRP A 39 7.11 9.72 7.76
C TRP A 39 7.61 8.85 8.92
N PRO A 40 8.44 9.38 9.84
CA PRO A 40 8.70 8.69 11.10
C PRO A 40 7.40 8.45 11.88
N TRP A 41 7.25 7.27 12.49
CA TRP A 41 6.18 7.04 13.44
C TRP A 41 6.43 7.85 14.72
N THR A 42 5.46 8.66 15.12
CA THR A 42 5.58 9.56 16.29
C THR A 42 4.50 9.26 17.32
N HIS A 43 4.12 10.25 18.14
CA HIS A 43 3.19 10.07 19.23
C HIS A 43 1.77 9.76 18.72
N THR A 44 1.26 8.60 19.13
CA THR A 44 -0.15 8.23 18.99
C THR A 44 -0.92 8.42 20.27
N MET A 45 -2.19 8.79 20.13
CA MET A 45 -3.15 8.93 21.22
C MET A 45 -4.20 7.82 21.08
N PRO A 46 -4.29 6.86 22.02
CA PRO A 46 -5.34 5.84 21.95
C PRO A 46 -6.72 6.47 22.10
N VAL A 47 -7.70 5.95 21.36
CA VAL A 47 -9.08 6.42 21.42
C VAL A 47 -10.05 5.24 21.53
N PRO A 48 -11.13 5.36 22.33
CA PRO A 48 -12.21 4.39 22.33
C PRO A 48 -13.00 4.54 21.02
N SER A 49 -12.73 3.66 20.05
CA SER A 49 -13.39 3.66 18.74
C SER A 49 -14.12 2.35 18.53
N GLY A 50 -15.34 2.43 17.97
CA GLY A 50 -16.11 1.27 17.53
C GLY A 50 -15.78 0.84 16.09
N THR A 51 -14.95 1.60 15.39
CA THR A 51 -14.54 1.30 14.01
C THR A 51 -13.44 0.24 14.03
N ALA A 52 -13.67 -0.87 13.34
CA ALA A 52 -12.73 -2.00 13.31
C ALA A 52 -11.33 -1.55 12.87
N PHE A 53 -10.32 -1.98 13.65
CA PHE A 53 -8.90 -1.66 13.44
C PHE A 53 -8.54 -0.18 13.50
N VAL A 54 -9.43 0.70 13.96
CA VAL A 54 -9.10 2.10 14.25
C VAL A 54 -9.17 2.29 15.75
N ASN A 55 -8.02 2.41 16.41
CA ASN A 55 -7.91 2.44 17.87
C ASN A 55 -7.08 3.60 18.42
N ALA A 56 -6.52 4.44 17.54
CA ALA A 56 -5.70 5.57 17.92
C ALA A 56 -5.81 6.71 16.91
N LEU A 57 -5.29 7.88 17.30
CA LEU A 57 -5.05 9.03 16.45
C LEU A 57 -3.56 9.34 16.43
N LEU A 58 -3.05 9.81 15.30
CA LEU A 58 -1.68 10.30 15.14
C LEU A 58 -1.73 11.80 14.88
N ARG A 59 -1.03 12.59 15.72
CA ARG A 59 -0.88 14.04 15.49
C ARG A 59 0.34 14.29 14.60
N ARG A 60 0.15 14.99 13.48
CA ARG A 60 1.22 15.42 12.57
C ARG A 60 1.10 16.91 12.30
N GLY A 61 1.88 17.71 13.02
CA GLY A 61 1.70 19.17 12.98
C GLY A 61 0.30 19.53 13.44
N GLU A 62 -0.46 20.20 12.59
CA GLU A 62 -1.86 20.55 12.84
C GLU A 62 -2.86 19.46 12.39
N ASP A 63 -2.39 18.45 11.66
CA ASP A 63 -3.23 17.33 11.23
C ASP A 63 -3.41 16.31 12.37
N VAL A 64 -4.63 15.78 12.50
CA VAL A 64 -4.94 14.64 13.37
C VAL A 64 -5.53 13.54 12.50
N LEU A 65 -4.79 12.44 12.37
CA LEU A 65 -5.14 11.35 11.46
C LEU A 65 -5.61 10.13 12.25
N PRO A 66 -6.68 9.45 11.82
CA PRO A 66 -7.02 8.15 12.37
C PRO A 66 -5.90 7.15 12.07
N VAL A 67 -5.54 6.35 13.07
CA VAL A 67 -4.59 5.25 12.92
C VAL A 67 -5.35 3.99 12.59
N PHE A 68 -5.03 3.39 11.45
CA PHE A 68 -5.51 2.08 11.06
C PHE A 68 -4.45 1.01 11.38
N ASP A 69 -4.82 0.09 12.27
CA ASP A 69 -3.99 -1.00 12.77
C ASP A 69 -3.93 -2.16 11.76
N LEU A 70 -3.19 -1.92 10.68
CA LEU A 70 -2.96 -2.93 9.64
C LEU A 70 -2.23 -4.16 10.20
N ALA A 71 -1.35 -3.98 11.19
CA ALA A 71 -0.65 -5.10 11.82
C ALA A 71 -1.63 -6.04 12.55
N ALA A 72 -2.55 -5.50 13.35
CA ALA A 72 -3.60 -6.30 13.97
C ALA A 72 -4.48 -7.00 12.92
N ARG A 73 -4.80 -6.30 11.82
CA ARG A 73 -5.59 -6.86 10.73
C ARG A 73 -4.90 -8.02 10.00
N LEU A 74 -3.58 -7.93 9.83
CA LEU A 74 -2.74 -9.00 9.28
C LEU A 74 -2.34 -10.06 10.31
N ASN A 75 -2.76 -9.90 11.57
CA ASN A 75 -2.35 -10.73 12.70
C ASN A 75 -0.82 -10.83 12.85
N VAL A 76 -0.13 -9.69 12.72
CA VAL A 76 1.32 -9.55 12.90
C VAL A 76 1.64 -8.41 13.87
N GLN A 77 2.91 -8.25 14.20
CA GLN A 77 3.42 -7.13 15.01
C GLN A 77 4.44 -6.36 14.22
N VAL A 78 4.33 -5.03 14.21
CA VAL A 78 5.30 -4.14 13.54
C VAL A 78 6.70 -4.39 14.08
N ARG A 79 7.67 -4.52 13.18
CA ARG A 79 9.08 -4.77 13.49
C ARG A 79 9.89 -3.47 13.43
N GLY A 80 11.00 -3.48 14.18
CA GLY A 80 11.94 -2.38 14.21
C GLY A 80 11.82 -1.49 15.44
N ALA A 81 12.91 -0.80 15.77
CA ALA A 81 12.97 0.14 16.89
C ALA A 81 12.39 1.52 16.50
N THR A 82 12.48 1.88 15.22
CA THR A 82 12.01 3.17 14.68
C THR A 82 11.05 2.95 13.52
N PRO A 83 9.81 2.50 13.78
CA PRO A 83 8.85 2.22 12.72
C PRO A 83 8.47 3.47 11.94
N LEU A 84 7.93 3.26 10.74
CA LEU A 84 7.48 4.34 9.87
C LEU A 84 5.96 4.46 9.86
N CYS A 85 5.50 5.61 9.38
CA CYS A 85 4.12 5.97 9.19
C CYS A 85 3.87 6.11 7.69
N LEU A 86 3.03 5.24 7.12
CA LEU A 86 2.51 5.41 5.78
C LEU A 86 1.18 6.17 5.84
N ILE A 87 1.06 7.25 5.08
CA ILE A 87 -0.21 7.99 4.94
C ILE A 87 -0.97 7.38 3.78
N ALA A 88 -2.15 6.83 4.06
CA ALA A 88 -3.05 6.29 3.06
C ALA A 88 -4.16 7.29 2.76
N LYS A 89 -4.34 7.63 1.48
CA LYS A 89 -5.38 8.53 1.00
C LYS A 89 -6.69 7.77 0.84
N ARG A 90 -7.75 8.32 1.41
CA ARG A 90 -9.11 7.77 1.31
C ARG A 90 -10.09 8.86 0.89
N LYS A 91 -11.33 8.48 0.59
CA LYS A 91 -12.36 9.46 0.21
C LYS A 91 -12.88 10.25 1.41
N ASP A 92 -12.89 9.63 2.58
CA ASP A 92 -13.37 10.19 3.85
C ASP A 92 -12.26 10.91 4.64
N GLY A 93 -11.02 10.87 4.16
CA GLY A 93 -9.87 11.55 4.76
C GLY A 93 -8.63 10.68 4.82
N ASP A 94 -7.46 11.29 4.97
CA ASP A 94 -6.22 10.55 5.09
C ASP A 94 -6.18 9.74 6.40
N MET A 95 -5.57 8.56 6.35
CA MET A 95 -5.32 7.73 7.53
C MET A 95 -3.84 7.40 7.68
N ALA A 96 -3.39 7.21 8.91
CA ALA A 96 -2.05 6.77 9.24
C ALA A 96 -2.00 5.26 9.42
N ILE A 97 -0.98 4.61 8.85
CA ILE A 97 -0.69 3.19 9.03
C ILE A 97 0.72 3.07 9.60
N ARG A 98 0.85 2.35 10.71
CA ARG A 98 2.17 1.99 11.25
C ARG A 98 2.74 0.84 10.43
N ILE A 99 3.91 1.05 9.86
CA ILE A 99 4.66 0.06 9.08
C ILE A 99 6.02 -0.19 9.74
N ASP A 100 6.74 -1.21 9.30
CA ASP A 100 8.06 -1.54 9.83
C ASP A 100 9.08 -0.41 9.55
N GLU A 101 10.26 -0.51 10.16
CA GLU A 101 11.33 0.51 10.01
C GLU A 101 12.00 0.53 8.63
N GLU A 102 11.79 -0.51 7.81
CA GLU A 102 12.36 -0.61 6.47
C GLU A 102 11.78 0.47 5.53
N ILE A 103 12.66 1.21 4.85
CA ILE A 103 12.24 2.29 3.93
C ILE A 103 11.45 1.70 2.74
N PRO A 104 10.21 2.16 2.49
CA PRO A 104 9.43 1.70 1.35
C PRO A 104 10.13 1.96 0.01
N THR A 105 9.95 1.03 -0.92
CA THR A 105 10.55 1.10 -2.27
C THR A 105 9.48 1.30 -3.33
N LEU A 106 9.84 1.99 -4.41
CA LEU A 106 8.96 2.22 -5.55
C LEU A 106 9.29 1.24 -6.69
N HIS A 107 8.25 0.62 -7.24
CA HIS A 107 8.36 -0.33 -8.34
C HIS A 107 7.41 0.07 -9.46
N VAL A 108 7.95 0.32 -10.65
CA VAL A 108 7.15 0.54 -11.85
C VAL A 108 6.89 -0.83 -12.49
N VAL A 109 5.61 -1.19 -12.62
CA VAL A 109 5.19 -2.48 -13.16
C VAL A 109 4.23 -2.27 -14.32
N GLU A 110 4.20 -3.23 -15.26
CA GLU A 110 3.17 -3.28 -16.28
C GLU A 110 1.83 -3.61 -15.63
N GLN A 111 0.75 -2.92 -16.03
CA GLN A 111 -0.59 -3.19 -15.51
C GLN A 111 -1.02 -4.64 -15.78
N ALA A 112 -0.53 -5.24 -16.87
CA ALA A 112 -0.78 -6.64 -17.22
C ALA A 112 -0.10 -7.64 -16.27
N ALA A 113 0.89 -7.22 -15.49
CA ALA A 113 1.56 -8.05 -14.48
C ALA A 113 0.83 -8.06 -13.12
N ILE A 114 -0.26 -7.28 -12.99
CA ILE A 114 -1.09 -7.23 -11.79
C ILE A 114 -2.29 -8.15 -11.98
N HIS A 115 -2.47 -9.09 -11.06
CA HIS A 115 -3.51 -10.11 -11.10
C HIS A 115 -4.46 -9.92 -9.94
N ARG A 116 -5.77 -10.09 -10.16
CA ARG A 116 -6.75 -10.08 -9.05
C ARG A 116 -6.48 -11.27 -8.13
N THR A 117 -6.40 -11.02 -6.83
CA THR A 117 -6.26 -12.11 -5.84
C THR A 117 -7.54 -12.94 -5.80
N THR A 118 -7.40 -14.27 -5.80
CA THR A 118 -8.52 -15.23 -5.73
C THR A 118 -8.60 -16.01 -4.41
N GLY A 119 -7.73 -15.75 -3.42
CA GLY A 119 -7.97 -16.26 -2.07
C GLY A 119 -6.79 -16.62 -1.17
N THR A 120 -5.59 -16.06 -1.36
CA THR A 120 -4.46 -16.35 -0.45
C THR A 120 -4.25 -15.28 0.62
N HIS A 121 -4.55 -14.02 0.29
CA HIS A 121 -4.48 -12.89 1.21
C HIS A 121 -5.89 -12.37 1.42
N ALA A 122 -6.42 -12.52 2.65
CA ALA A 122 -7.85 -12.37 2.95
C ALA A 122 -8.48 -11.02 2.51
N GLU A 123 -7.68 -10.03 2.15
CA GLU A 123 -8.13 -8.66 1.88
C GLU A 123 -7.29 -7.91 0.83
N ALA A 124 -6.31 -8.57 0.23
CA ALA A 124 -5.58 -8.00 -0.89
C ALA A 124 -6.51 -7.93 -2.10
N VAL A 125 -6.51 -6.81 -2.81
CA VAL A 125 -7.34 -6.64 -4.01
C VAL A 125 -6.69 -7.27 -5.23
N ASP A 126 -5.37 -7.23 -5.28
CA ASP A 126 -4.54 -7.71 -6.39
C ASP A 126 -3.24 -8.33 -5.85
N THR A 127 -2.46 -9.00 -6.69
CA THR A 127 -1.06 -9.42 -6.47
C THR A 127 -0.19 -9.04 -7.65
N CYS A 128 1.11 -8.86 -7.42
CA CYS A 128 2.10 -8.62 -8.47
C CYS A 128 3.44 -9.26 -8.09
N LEU A 129 4.18 -9.75 -9.09
CA LEU A 129 5.54 -10.24 -8.89
C LEU A 129 6.51 -9.07 -8.84
N ILE A 130 7.24 -8.95 -7.73
CA ILE A 130 8.32 -7.98 -7.54
C ILE A 130 9.62 -8.76 -7.33
N GLY A 131 10.45 -8.82 -8.37
CA GLY A 131 11.57 -9.76 -8.40
C GLY A 131 11.06 -11.20 -8.49
N THR A 132 11.35 -12.00 -7.46
CA THR A 132 10.84 -13.38 -7.33
C THR A 132 9.65 -13.51 -6.39
N ASP A 133 9.29 -12.43 -5.69
CA ASP A 133 8.30 -12.46 -4.62
C ASP A 133 6.92 -12.09 -5.16
N GLU A 134 5.92 -12.91 -4.84
CA GLU A 134 4.53 -12.52 -5.03
C GLU A 134 4.13 -11.56 -3.90
N VAL A 135 3.89 -10.30 -4.25
CA VAL A 135 3.56 -9.25 -3.29
C VAL A 135 2.06 -8.92 -3.41
N PRO A 136 1.27 -9.09 -2.33
CA PRO A 136 -0.13 -8.68 -2.31
C PRO A 136 -0.26 -7.16 -2.33
N ILE A 137 -1.22 -6.68 -3.11
CA ILE A 137 -1.55 -5.27 -3.24
C ILE A 137 -2.84 -5.00 -2.47
N TYR A 138 -2.76 -4.10 -1.49
CA TYR A 138 -3.89 -3.60 -0.72
C TYR A 138 -4.39 -2.28 -1.31
N SER A 139 -5.70 -2.08 -1.27
CA SER A 139 -6.31 -0.79 -1.60
C SER A 139 -6.80 -0.08 -0.34
N PHE A 140 -6.55 1.22 -0.30
CA PHE A 140 -6.97 2.10 0.78
C PHE A 140 -8.05 3.11 0.36
N ARG A 141 -8.50 3.13 -0.91
CA ARG A 141 -9.50 4.07 -1.46
C ARG A 141 -10.92 4.01 -0.86
N GLY A 142 -11.10 3.31 0.25
CA GLY A 142 -12.40 3.15 0.94
C GLY A 142 -13.12 4.46 1.22
#